data_AF-A0A7C9EKD4-F1
#
_entry.id   AF-A0A7C9EKD4-F1
#
_cell.length_a   1.000
_cell.length_b   1.000
_cell.length_c   1.000
_cell.angle_alpha   90.00
_cell.angle_beta   90.00
_cell.angle_gamma   90.00
#
_symmetry.space_group_name_H-M   'P 1'
#
loop_
_entity.id
_entity.type
_entity.pdbx_description
1 polymer ?
#
loop_
_entity_poly.entity_id
_entity_poly.type
_entity_poly.pdbx_seq_one_letter_code
_entity_poly.pdbx_strand_id
1 'polypeptide(L)'
;MAHAVCQANLLSPLISLSSSSSSSSSAVAGAASNWCYPFVSLSNLRSLSTKLGCAASPASQMEIHGDERPRFKDFPYACAPIRDLMVEALSTVESRLGTQLVPYTLPPDVEYYTNESGTNHGSLCILSGAPSSPIDFVLSSWLHCKLPTGAAMNITSLTCYMNDSTDAPPLVMEFIQGGPTSLVVILDLPPRRDLVLYSDYLKTFYEETELEKQRQLLLDTIPEAKPYVSPSLYIRCVFSPTAITARVDTSVGGGGGETRLEEIVRERVSVAAKKVLETWLEVCACGEKREVTQEEDRAYLKKRDAMFKSKTIEVDIGSSLPRLFGQEIADRVLAELRVLMGSRD
;
A
#
# COMPACT_ATOMS: atom_id res chain seq x y z
N MET A 1 -17.07 42.78 -36.40
CA MET A 1 -15.94 42.60 -35.48
C MET A 1 -15.79 41.10 -35.27
N ALA A 2 -15.11 40.30 -36.11
CA ALA A 2 -13.98 40.50 -37.03
C ALA A 2 -12.58 40.47 -36.35
N HIS A 3 -11.63 39.73 -36.97
CA HIS A 3 -10.30 39.29 -36.49
C HIS A 3 -10.37 38.20 -35.40
N ALA A 4 -9.84 36.96 -35.53
CA ALA A 4 -8.89 36.29 -36.46
C ALA A 4 -7.44 36.81 -36.39
N VAL A 5 -6.38 36.00 -36.22
CA VAL A 5 -5.70 35.05 -37.17
C VAL A 5 -4.56 34.35 -36.35
N CYS A 6 -4.03 33.13 -36.51
CA CYS A 6 -4.27 31.84 -37.23
C CYS A 6 -3.41 30.75 -36.50
N GLN A 7 -3.51 29.41 -36.61
CA GLN A 7 -3.88 28.39 -37.63
C GLN A 7 -2.68 27.69 -38.36
N ALA A 8 -2.16 26.59 -37.79
CA ALA A 8 -1.36 25.54 -38.44
C ALA A 8 -1.55 24.20 -37.66
N ASN A 9 -1.94 23.04 -38.23
CA ASN A 9 -1.33 22.22 -39.29
C ASN A 9 -0.01 21.55 -38.84
N LEU A 10 0.32 20.28 -39.14
CA LEU A 10 -0.34 19.10 -39.76
C LEU A 10 0.64 17.91 -39.48
N LEU A 11 0.26 16.65 -39.21
CA LEU A 11 -0.19 15.60 -40.16
C LEU A 11 -0.26 14.25 -39.40
N SER A 12 -1.15 13.34 -39.81
CA SER A 12 -0.97 11.88 -39.60
C SER A 12 -0.40 11.25 -40.88
N PRO A 13 0.01 9.96 -40.82
CA PRO A 13 -0.53 9.06 -41.83
C PRO A 13 -1.13 7.78 -41.24
N LEU A 14 -2.20 7.30 -41.88
CA LEU A 14 -2.76 5.97 -41.69
C LEU A 14 -1.86 4.92 -42.36
N ILE A 15 -1.81 3.70 -41.81
CA ILE A 15 -1.39 2.50 -42.56
C ILE A 15 -2.51 1.46 -42.47
N SER A 16 -2.74 0.76 -43.58
CA SER A 16 -3.93 -0.07 -43.80
C SER A 16 -3.88 -1.40 -43.06
N LEU A 17 -5.05 -1.86 -42.62
CA LEU A 17 -5.33 -3.29 -42.50
C LEU A 17 -5.26 -3.94 -43.89
N SER A 18 -4.66 -5.13 -43.97
CA SER A 18 -4.88 -6.06 -45.07
C SER A 18 -4.79 -7.49 -44.54
N SER A 19 -5.72 -8.35 -44.97
CA SER A 19 -5.80 -9.74 -44.56
C SER A 19 -5.27 -10.65 -45.66
N SER A 20 -4.44 -11.62 -45.27
CA SER A 20 -4.14 -12.79 -46.08
C SER A 20 -3.80 -13.97 -45.17
N SER A 21 -4.16 -15.18 -45.59
CA SER A 21 -4.01 -16.40 -44.82
C SER A 21 -3.15 -17.41 -45.58
N SER A 22 -2.21 -18.04 -44.87
CA SER A 22 -1.64 -19.34 -45.23
C SER A 22 -0.92 -19.93 -44.02
N SER A 23 -0.85 -21.26 -43.96
CA SER A 23 -0.38 -22.03 -42.82
C SER A 23 0.89 -22.81 -43.13
N SER A 24 1.79 -22.91 -42.15
CA SER A 24 2.78 -24.00 -42.00
C SER A 24 3.41 -23.96 -40.61
N SER A 25 3.84 -25.12 -40.11
CA SER A 25 4.27 -25.31 -38.71
C SER A 25 5.78 -25.43 -38.57
N SER A 26 6.34 -24.95 -37.46
CA SER A 26 7.61 -25.43 -36.90
C SER A 26 7.68 -25.20 -35.39
N ALA A 27 8.60 -25.90 -34.72
CA ALA A 27 8.48 -26.25 -33.30
C ALA A 27 8.98 -25.21 -32.29
N VAL A 28 8.32 -25.25 -31.12
CA VAL A 28 8.79 -25.00 -29.75
C VAL A 28 10.29 -24.69 -29.58
N ALA A 29 10.59 -23.53 -28.97
CA ALA A 29 11.74 -23.32 -28.10
C ALA A 29 11.31 -22.42 -26.93
N GLY A 30 11.65 -22.80 -25.70
CA GLY A 30 11.22 -22.08 -24.49
C GLY A 30 12.08 -20.85 -24.19
N ALA A 31 11.44 -19.76 -23.75
CA ALA A 31 12.09 -18.59 -23.16
C ALA A 31 11.41 -18.25 -21.82
N ALA A 32 12.19 -17.85 -20.82
CA ALA A 32 11.74 -17.81 -19.43
C ALA A 32 10.68 -16.72 -19.15
N SER A 33 9.70 -17.08 -18.32
CA SER A 33 8.56 -16.24 -17.95
C SER A 33 8.93 -15.19 -16.88
N ASN A 34 9.34 -14.00 -17.30
CA ASN A 34 9.50 -12.83 -16.42
C ASN A 34 8.12 -12.32 -15.94
N TRP A 35 7.67 -12.76 -14.77
CA TRP A 35 6.44 -12.27 -14.11
C TRP A 35 6.81 -11.43 -12.88
N CYS A 36 6.12 -10.31 -12.67
CA CYS A 36 6.70 -9.16 -11.96
C CYS A 36 5.73 -8.51 -10.95
N TYR A 37 5.80 -9.01 -9.72
CA TYR A 37 4.99 -8.63 -8.54
C TYR A 37 5.95 -8.57 -7.32
N PRO A 38 5.69 -7.79 -6.25
CA PRO A 38 4.39 -7.50 -5.62
C PRO A 38 3.93 -6.02 -5.74
N PHE A 39 3.22 -5.43 -4.77
CA PHE A 39 2.61 -4.07 -4.82
C PHE A 39 3.61 -2.95 -5.21
N VAL A 40 4.85 -3.07 -4.71
CA VAL A 40 6.07 -2.55 -5.36
C VAL A 40 6.94 -3.75 -5.74
N SER A 41 7.10 -4.03 -7.04
CA SER A 41 7.86 -5.20 -7.50
C SER A 41 9.35 -5.13 -7.12
N LEU A 42 9.71 -5.85 -6.06
CA LEU A 42 11.09 -6.04 -5.57
C LEU A 42 12.02 -6.62 -6.66
N SER A 43 11.45 -7.28 -7.67
CA SER A 43 12.15 -7.83 -8.84
C SER A 43 12.76 -6.75 -9.75
N ASN A 44 12.21 -5.53 -9.77
CA ASN A 44 12.55 -4.48 -10.75
C ASN A 44 13.58 -3.44 -10.27
N LEU A 45 14.12 -3.56 -9.05
CA LEU A 45 15.04 -2.57 -8.48
C LEU A 45 16.39 -2.42 -9.20
N ARG A 46 16.71 -3.28 -10.19
CA ARG A 46 17.85 -3.08 -11.10
C ARG A 46 17.81 -1.73 -11.84
N SER A 47 16.62 -1.14 -12.00
CA SER A 47 16.43 0.14 -12.72
C SER A 47 17.01 1.36 -12.01
N LEU A 48 17.27 1.33 -10.69
CA LEU A 48 17.87 2.47 -9.98
C LEU A 48 19.39 2.60 -10.17
N SER A 49 20.06 1.64 -10.82
CA SER A 49 21.51 1.69 -11.00
C SER A 49 21.91 2.36 -12.33
N THR A 50 22.08 3.69 -12.30
CA THR A 50 23.08 4.37 -13.15
C THR A 50 23.66 5.60 -12.45
N LYS A 51 24.99 5.55 -12.20
CA LYS A 51 25.84 6.67 -11.75
C LYS A 51 25.52 7.26 -10.35
N LEU A 52 26.04 6.60 -9.32
CA LEU A 52 26.46 7.27 -8.07
C LEU A 52 27.91 6.88 -7.78
N GLY A 53 28.75 7.88 -7.47
CA GLY A 53 30.14 7.68 -7.07
C GLY A 53 30.26 7.42 -5.58
N CYS A 54 31.26 6.64 -5.16
CA CYS A 54 31.41 6.23 -3.77
C CYS A 54 31.84 7.41 -2.86
N ALA A 55 30.96 7.77 -1.92
CA ALA A 55 31.33 8.46 -0.68
C ALA A 55 30.64 7.70 0.47
N ALA A 56 31.39 6.86 1.17
CA ALA A 56 30.86 5.99 2.23
C ALA A 56 30.98 6.69 3.60
N SER A 57 29.86 7.15 4.12
CA SER A 57 29.69 7.44 5.56
C SER A 57 29.06 6.21 6.23
N PRO A 58 29.50 5.82 7.45
CA PRO A 58 28.91 4.69 8.15
C PRO A 58 27.48 5.02 8.61
N ALA A 59 26.50 4.25 8.16
CA ALA A 59 25.19 4.24 8.80
C ALA A 59 25.35 3.72 10.23
N SER A 60 24.66 4.33 11.20
CA SER A 60 24.77 3.97 12.61
C SER A 60 24.19 2.58 12.86
N GLN A 61 25.06 1.58 12.93
CA GLN A 61 24.71 0.19 13.17
C GLN A 61 24.23 0.00 14.62
N MET A 62 22.92 0.07 14.83
CA MET A 62 22.31 -0.39 16.09
C MET A 62 22.47 -1.91 16.19
N GLU A 63 23.38 -2.35 17.05
CA GLU A 63 23.41 -3.73 17.52
C GLU A 63 22.23 -3.95 18.46
N ILE A 64 21.30 -4.84 18.07
CA ILE A 64 20.24 -5.33 18.97
C ILE A 64 20.92 -6.28 19.97
N HIS A 65 21.39 -5.70 21.07
CA HIS A 65 22.04 -6.40 22.18
C HIS A 65 20.98 -6.96 23.14
N GLY A 66 20.73 -8.27 23.10
CA GLY A 66 19.88 -8.98 24.05
C GLY A 66 18.80 -9.86 23.41
N ASP A 67 18.23 -10.76 24.22
CA ASP A 67 17.22 -11.76 23.84
C ASP A 67 15.79 -11.19 23.75
N GLU A 68 15.67 -9.86 23.65
CA GLU A 68 14.39 -9.14 23.66
C GLU A 68 13.87 -8.93 22.24
N ARG A 69 12.80 -9.64 21.89
CA ARG A 69 12.07 -9.42 20.62
C ARG A 69 11.47 -8.00 20.64
N PRO A 70 11.63 -7.20 19.56
CA PRO A 70 10.99 -5.89 19.49
C PRO A 70 9.48 -6.05 19.50
N ARG A 71 8.77 -5.20 20.27
CA ARG A 71 7.31 -5.25 20.34
C ARG A 71 6.75 -4.62 19.07
N PHE A 72 5.56 -5.05 18.62
CA PHE A 72 4.98 -4.56 17.38
C PHE A 72 5.00 -3.02 17.23
N LYS A 73 4.58 -2.29 18.28
CA LYS A 73 4.48 -0.82 18.28
C LYS A 73 5.82 -0.06 18.36
N ASP A 74 6.96 -0.76 18.46
CA ASP A 74 8.27 -0.11 18.52
C ASP A 74 8.80 0.32 17.13
N PHE A 75 8.28 -0.26 16.04
CA PHE A 75 8.67 -0.03 14.63
C PHE A 75 10.20 0.16 14.44
N PRO A 76 11.04 -0.81 14.85
CA PRO A 76 12.48 -0.61 15.11
C PRO A 76 13.33 -0.20 13.90
N TYR A 77 12.82 -0.33 12.68
CA TYR A 77 13.53 0.01 11.44
C TYR A 77 12.96 1.22 10.69
N ALA A 78 11.85 1.81 11.16
CA ALA A 78 11.28 3.00 10.54
C ALA A 78 12.04 4.27 10.97
N CYS A 79 12.20 5.24 10.06
CA CYS A 79 12.70 6.56 10.45
C CYS A 79 11.74 7.24 11.44
N ALA A 80 12.24 8.18 12.24
CA ALA A 80 11.50 8.66 13.41
C ALA A 80 10.10 9.22 13.06
N PRO A 81 9.93 10.09 12.03
CA PRO A 81 8.61 10.55 11.61
C PRO A 81 7.63 9.46 11.19
N ILE A 82 8.09 8.37 10.58
CA ILE A 82 7.21 7.25 10.16
C ILE A 82 6.77 6.45 11.38
N ARG A 83 7.69 6.09 12.30
CA ARG A 83 7.32 5.44 13.57
C ARG A 83 6.32 6.29 14.33
N ASP A 84 6.64 7.57 14.54
CA ASP A 84 5.82 8.48 15.35
C ASP A 84 4.40 8.62 14.76
N LEU A 85 4.29 8.73 13.42
CA LEU A 85 3.02 8.71 12.68
C LEU A 85 2.25 7.39 12.84
N MET A 86 2.91 6.23 12.70
CA MET A 86 2.27 4.92 12.79
C MET A 86 1.77 4.63 14.21
N VAL A 87 2.54 5.00 15.24
CA VAL A 87 2.12 4.89 16.65
C VAL A 87 0.92 5.79 16.93
N GLU A 88 0.92 7.03 16.44
CA GLU A 88 -0.21 7.95 16.60
C GLU A 88 -1.47 7.48 15.85
N ALA A 89 -1.32 6.98 14.62
CA ALA A 89 -2.42 6.43 13.82
C ALA A 89 -3.07 5.23 14.53
N LEU A 90 -2.27 4.28 15.03
CA LEU A 90 -2.76 3.13 15.79
C LEU A 90 -3.46 3.54 17.09
N SER A 91 -2.84 4.42 17.87
CA SER A 91 -3.45 4.96 19.10
C SER A 91 -4.78 5.67 18.82
N THR A 92 -4.88 6.37 17.69
CA THR A 92 -6.12 7.04 17.24
C THR A 92 -7.20 6.02 16.87
N VAL A 93 -6.87 4.97 16.11
CA VAL A 93 -7.79 3.89 15.76
C VAL A 93 -8.26 3.14 17.01
N GLU A 94 -7.35 2.73 17.90
CA GLU A 94 -7.66 2.05 19.16
C GLU A 94 -8.55 2.91 20.08
N SER A 95 -8.26 4.21 20.20
CA SER A 95 -9.03 5.14 21.03
C SER A 95 -10.42 5.43 20.46
N ARG A 96 -10.54 5.66 19.14
CA ARG A 96 -11.81 6.01 18.48
C ARG A 96 -12.73 4.80 18.26
N LEU A 97 -12.18 3.58 18.19
CA LEU A 97 -12.94 2.34 17.94
C LEU A 97 -12.94 1.38 19.15
N GLY A 98 -12.54 1.81 20.34
CA GLY A 98 -12.15 0.91 21.44
C GLY A 98 -13.15 -0.18 21.86
N THR A 99 -14.46 0.06 21.81
CA THR A 99 -15.50 -0.96 22.09
C THR A 99 -15.95 -1.73 20.85
N GLN A 100 -15.54 -1.30 19.66
CA GLN A 100 -15.81 -1.91 18.36
C GLN A 100 -14.72 -2.90 17.91
N LEU A 101 -13.62 -3.01 18.68
CA LEU A 101 -12.48 -3.87 18.43
C LEU A 101 -12.22 -4.82 19.60
N VAL A 102 -11.68 -6.00 19.31
CA VAL A 102 -11.21 -6.99 20.29
C VAL A 102 -9.81 -7.50 19.89
N PRO A 103 -8.95 -7.88 20.86
CA PRO A 103 -7.63 -8.44 20.54
C PRO A 103 -7.73 -9.73 19.72
N TYR A 104 -6.89 -9.87 18.70
CA TYR A 104 -6.71 -11.13 17.97
C TYR A 104 -5.32 -11.69 18.28
N THR A 105 -5.27 -12.87 18.90
CA THR A 105 -4.01 -13.50 19.31
C THR A 105 -3.39 -14.26 18.14
N LEU A 106 -2.31 -13.72 17.57
CA LEU A 106 -1.45 -14.45 16.63
C LEU A 106 -0.55 -15.47 17.35
N PRO A 107 -0.09 -16.53 16.66
CA PRO A 107 1.07 -17.31 17.09
C PRO A 107 2.30 -16.39 17.28
N PRO A 108 3.10 -16.55 18.36
CA PRO A 108 4.26 -15.68 18.62
C PRO A 108 5.37 -15.71 17.58
N ASP A 109 5.35 -16.67 16.65
CA ASP A 109 6.24 -16.80 15.49
C ASP A 109 5.61 -16.32 14.17
N VAL A 110 4.39 -15.75 14.24
CA VAL A 110 3.71 -15.00 13.17
C VAL A 110 3.52 -13.53 13.57
N GLU A 111 3.34 -13.24 14.87
CA GLU A 111 3.39 -11.87 15.42
C GLU A 111 4.76 -11.21 15.16
N TYR A 112 5.85 -11.98 15.28
CA TYR A 112 7.20 -11.56 14.92
C TYR A 112 7.99 -12.73 14.31
N TYR A 113 8.58 -12.51 13.14
CA TYR A 113 9.32 -13.52 12.38
C TYR A 113 10.58 -12.94 11.72
N THR A 114 11.60 -13.77 11.57
CA THR A 114 12.88 -13.43 10.95
C THR A 114 13.35 -14.54 10.04
N ASN A 115 13.98 -14.22 8.92
CA ASN A 115 14.59 -15.23 8.05
C ASN A 115 15.82 -15.88 8.72
N GLU A 116 16.22 -17.06 8.23
CA GLU A 116 17.33 -17.86 8.82
C GLU A 116 18.63 -17.08 9.03
N SER A 117 18.92 -16.10 8.16
CA SER A 117 20.14 -15.29 8.21
C SER A 117 20.07 -14.03 9.08
N GLY A 118 18.94 -13.73 9.74
CA GLY A 118 18.77 -12.51 10.54
C GLY A 118 18.94 -11.22 9.72
N THR A 119 18.54 -11.25 8.45
CA THR A 119 18.65 -10.12 7.51
C THR A 119 17.31 -9.49 7.20
N ASN A 120 16.23 -10.27 7.27
CA ASN A 120 14.87 -9.84 6.98
C ASN A 120 14.00 -10.14 8.22
N HIS A 121 13.22 -9.15 8.64
CA HIS A 121 12.37 -9.19 9.83
C HIS A 121 10.96 -8.73 9.46
N GLY A 122 9.93 -9.32 10.06
CA GLY A 122 8.55 -8.91 9.87
C GLY A 122 7.76 -9.03 11.16
N SER A 123 6.72 -8.21 11.31
CA SER A 123 5.82 -8.25 12.45
C SER A 123 4.40 -7.87 12.05
N LEU A 124 3.42 -8.51 12.68
CA LEU A 124 1.99 -8.35 12.42
C LEU A 124 1.23 -8.12 13.72
N CYS A 125 0.27 -7.21 13.70
CA CYS A 125 -0.69 -7.00 14.77
C CYS A 125 -2.10 -6.92 14.18
N ILE A 126 -3.05 -7.57 14.85
CA ILE A 126 -4.44 -7.67 14.40
C ILE A 126 -5.37 -7.30 15.56
N LEU A 127 -6.35 -6.46 15.28
CA LEU A 127 -7.52 -6.23 16.13
C LEU A 127 -8.76 -6.66 15.35
N SER A 128 -9.49 -7.66 15.82
CA SER A 128 -10.73 -8.11 15.17
C SER A 128 -11.87 -7.14 15.48
N GLY A 129 -12.85 -7.03 14.60
CA GLY A 129 -14.13 -6.38 14.91
C GLY A 129 -14.88 -7.12 16.02
N ALA A 130 -15.53 -6.38 16.91
CA ALA A 130 -16.53 -6.92 17.83
C ALA A 130 -17.79 -7.38 17.05
N PRO A 131 -18.62 -8.31 17.56
CA PRO A 131 -19.73 -8.91 16.78
C PRO A 131 -20.82 -7.94 16.26
N SER A 132 -20.87 -6.70 16.75
CA SER A 132 -21.78 -5.63 16.31
C SER A 132 -21.06 -4.44 15.66
N SER A 133 -19.79 -4.61 15.33
CA SER A 133 -18.92 -3.63 14.66
C SER A 133 -19.16 -3.63 13.14
N PRO A 134 -19.02 -2.49 12.44
CA PRO A 134 -18.89 -2.46 10.98
C PRO A 134 -17.46 -2.82 10.52
N ILE A 135 -16.50 -2.87 11.44
CA ILE A 135 -15.12 -3.31 11.19
C ILE A 135 -15.10 -4.84 11.09
N ASP A 136 -14.32 -5.35 10.14
CA ASP A 136 -13.97 -6.77 10.03
C ASP A 136 -12.72 -7.07 10.87
N PHE A 137 -11.62 -6.41 10.53
CA PHE A 137 -10.40 -6.35 11.34
C PHE A 137 -9.51 -5.16 10.95
N VAL A 138 -8.70 -4.70 11.90
CA VAL A 138 -7.55 -3.82 11.65
C VAL A 138 -6.31 -4.70 11.56
N LEU A 139 -5.64 -4.68 10.41
CA LEU A 139 -4.35 -5.33 10.18
C LEU A 139 -3.26 -4.26 10.14
N SER A 140 -2.23 -4.44 10.95
CA SER A 140 -1.09 -3.53 11.03
C SER A 140 0.19 -4.34 10.86
N SER A 141 1.15 -3.85 10.06
CA SER A 141 2.39 -4.57 9.80
C SER A 141 3.62 -3.67 9.77
N TRP A 142 4.79 -4.27 10.00
CA TRP A 142 6.05 -3.72 9.51
C TRP A 142 6.98 -4.82 9.00
N LEU A 143 7.85 -4.41 8.08
CA LEU A 143 8.81 -5.26 7.39
C LEU A 143 10.16 -4.54 7.30
N HIS A 144 11.25 -5.26 7.53
CA HIS A 144 12.61 -4.85 7.23
C HIS A 144 13.26 -5.91 6.35
N CYS A 145 13.91 -5.49 5.27
CA CYS A 145 14.62 -6.38 4.36
C CYS A 145 15.96 -5.77 3.95
N LYS A 146 17.07 -6.47 4.21
CA LYS A 146 18.38 -6.10 3.66
C LYS A 146 18.47 -6.58 2.22
N LEU A 147 18.65 -5.64 1.30
CA LEU A 147 18.75 -5.90 -0.13
C LEU A 147 20.16 -6.38 -0.49
N PRO A 148 20.35 -7.19 -1.56
CA PRO A 148 21.67 -7.62 -2.04
C PRO A 148 22.64 -6.48 -2.44
N THR A 149 22.15 -5.24 -2.51
CA THR A 149 22.95 -4.02 -2.73
C THR A 149 23.57 -3.45 -1.45
N GLY A 150 23.28 -4.03 -0.28
CA GLY A 150 23.67 -3.50 1.04
C GLY A 150 22.73 -2.41 1.59
N ALA A 151 21.79 -1.91 0.79
CA ALA A 151 20.72 -1.03 1.25
C ALA A 151 19.63 -1.80 2.01
N ALA A 152 18.87 -1.10 2.87
CA ALA A 152 17.67 -1.64 3.48
C ALA A 152 16.41 -1.15 2.74
N MET A 153 15.37 -1.98 2.74
CA MET A 153 13.99 -1.58 2.47
C MET A 153 13.17 -1.78 3.74
N ASN A 154 12.39 -0.78 4.11
CA ASN A 154 11.44 -0.85 5.22
C ASN A 154 10.02 -0.64 4.69
N ILE A 155 9.04 -1.37 5.23
CA ILE A 155 7.62 -1.16 4.98
C ILE A 155 6.93 -1.02 6.32
N THR A 156 5.99 -0.09 6.45
CA THR A 156 5.04 -0.01 7.56
C THR A 156 3.64 0.21 7.00
N SER A 157 2.65 -0.58 7.43
CA SER A 157 1.27 -0.43 6.96
C SER A 157 0.22 -0.57 8.06
N LEU A 158 -0.91 0.08 7.83
CA LEU A 158 -2.14 0.03 8.62
C LEU A 158 -3.31 -0.04 7.64
N THR A 159 -4.09 -1.12 7.74
CA THR A 159 -5.27 -1.36 6.90
C THR A 159 -6.46 -1.73 7.77
N CYS A 160 -7.54 -0.96 7.70
CA CYS A 160 -8.76 -1.21 8.46
C CYS A 160 -9.83 -1.75 7.52
N TYR A 161 -10.12 -3.05 7.59
CA TYR A 161 -11.11 -3.72 6.76
C TYR A 161 -12.53 -3.53 7.33
N MET A 162 -13.51 -3.31 6.45
CA MET A 162 -14.93 -3.24 6.79
C MET A 162 -15.62 -4.57 6.44
N ASN A 163 -16.64 -4.95 7.20
CA ASN A 163 -17.44 -6.16 6.93
C ASN A 163 -18.69 -5.86 6.07
N ASP A 164 -19.53 -6.87 5.80
CA ASP A 164 -20.70 -6.74 4.93
C ASP A 164 -21.89 -5.98 5.54
N SER A 165 -21.83 -5.60 6.82
CA SER A 165 -22.89 -4.80 7.45
C SER A 165 -22.94 -3.36 6.96
N THR A 166 -21.86 -2.86 6.34
CA THR A 166 -21.79 -1.55 5.70
C THR A 166 -21.13 -1.65 4.33
N ASP A 167 -21.43 -0.72 3.43
CA ASP A 167 -20.70 -0.59 2.15
C ASP A 167 -19.53 0.42 2.21
N ALA A 168 -19.32 1.08 3.36
CA ALA A 168 -18.28 2.07 3.54
C ALA A 168 -16.87 1.54 3.19
N PRO A 169 -15.99 2.38 2.61
CA PRO A 169 -14.60 2.01 2.30
C PRO A 169 -13.78 1.53 3.51
N PRO A 170 -12.78 0.65 3.30
CA PRO A 170 -11.72 0.41 4.25
C PRO A 170 -10.70 1.57 4.23
N LEU A 171 -9.79 1.60 5.20
CA LEU A 171 -8.62 2.47 5.18
C LEU A 171 -7.40 1.68 4.69
N VAL A 172 -6.58 2.28 3.82
CA VAL A 172 -5.22 1.81 3.51
C VAL A 172 -4.23 2.94 3.78
N MET A 173 -3.22 2.65 4.61
CA MET A 173 -2.03 3.47 4.81
C MET A 173 -0.79 2.59 4.68
N GLU A 174 0.13 2.92 3.77
CA GLU A 174 1.39 2.21 3.61
C GLU A 174 2.55 3.17 3.26
N PHE A 175 3.69 2.94 3.90
CA PHE A 175 4.93 3.69 3.72
C PHE A 175 6.06 2.71 3.37
N ILE A 176 6.60 2.79 2.15
CA ILE A 176 7.63 1.90 1.62
C ILE A 176 8.92 2.71 1.44
N GLN A 177 9.82 2.63 2.41
CA GLN A 177 11.09 3.35 2.42
C GLN A 177 12.17 2.53 1.71
N GLY A 178 12.59 2.98 0.53
CA GLY A 178 13.62 2.37 -0.32
C GLY A 178 15.03 2.85 0.02
N GLY A 179 15.38 2.92 1.30
CA GLY A 179 16.60 3.56 1.81
C GLY A 179 16.39 5.01 2.26
N PRO A 180 17.45 5.70 2.73
CA PRO A 180 17.34 6.95 3.50
C PRO A 180 16.75 8.14 2.71
N THR A 181 16.75 8.12 1.38
CA THR A 181 16.33 9.25 0.53
C THR A 181 15.14 8.94 -0.39
N SER A 182 14.48 7.79 -0.23
CA SER A 182 13.41 7.36 -1.14
C SER A 182 12.23 6.75 -0.37
N LEU A 183 11.03 7.24 -0.63
CA LEU A 183 9.79 6.78 0.01
C LEU A 183 8.68 6.69 -1.03
N VAL A 184 7.93 5.58 -1.03
CA VAL A 184 6.59 5.54 -1.64
C VAL A 184 5.56 5.67 -0.51
N VAL A 185 4.60 6.57 -0.73
CA VAL A 185 3.45 6.85 0.12
C VAL A 185 2.20 6.33 -0.60
N ILE A 186 1.40 5.55 0.11
CA ILE A 186 0.09 5.08 -0.31
C ILE A 186 -0.89 5.44 0.81
N LEU A 187 -1.85 6.31 0.52
CA LEU A 187 -2.98 6.63 1.42
C LEU A 187 -4.26 6.60 0.58
N ASP A 188 -5.19 5.70 0.90
CA ASP A 188 -6.44 5.56 0.14
C ASP A 188 -7.59 5.04 1.00
N LEU A 189 -8.83 5.31 0.54
CA LEU A 189 -10.04 4.65 1.00
C LEU A 189 -10.63 3.79 -0.15
N PRO A 190 -10.17 2.54 -0.37
CA PRO A 190 -10.53 1.75 -1.56
C PRO A 190 -12.04 1.54 -1.74
N PRO A 191 -12.62 1.78 -2.94
CA PRO A 191 -14.05 1.63 -3.14
C PRO A 191 -14.51 0.18 -3.00
N ARG A 192 -15.63 -0.02 -2.28
CA ARG A 192 -16.31 -1.32 -2.17
C ARG A 192 -17.55 -1.44 -3.09
N ARG A 193 -17.86 -0.40 -3.86
CA ARG A 193 -18.82 -0.41 -4.98
C ARG A 193 -18.15 -0.14 -6.33
N ASP A 194 -18.87 -0.38 -7.42
CA ASP A 194 -18.44 0.03 -8.75
C ASP A 194 -18.74 1.53 -8.95
N LEU A 195 -17.71 2.36 -9.11
CA LEU A 195 -17.85 3.82 -9.15
C LEU A 195 -18.50 4.34 -10.45
N VAL A 196 -18.67 3.50 -11.48
CA VAL A 196 -19.39 3.85 -12.71
C VAL A 196 -20.88 3.53 -12.57
N LEU A 197 -21.23 2.48 -11.81
CA LEU A 197 -22.62 2.09 -11.57
C LEU A 197 -23.27 2.80 -10.38
N TYR A 198 -22.48 3.16 -9.35
CA TYR A 198 -22.95 3.76 -8.10
C TYR A 198 -22.35 5.17 -7.94
N SER A 199 -22.90 6.14 -8.68
CA SER A 199 -22.43 7.54 -8.67
C SER A 199 -22.74 8.29 -7.36
N ASP A 200 -23.74 7.84 -6.61
CA ASP A 200 -24.04 8.29 -5.26
C ASP A 200 -22.96 7.86 -4.25
N TYR A 201 -22.43 6.64 -4.40
CA TYR A 201 -21.30 6.14 -3.63
C TYR A 201 -20.01 6.90 -3.97
N LEU A 202 -19.75 7.15 -5.26
CA LEU A 202 -18.64 8.00 -5.70
C LEU A 202 -18.73 9.38 -5.05
N LYS A 203 -19.90 10.00 -5.10
CA LYS A 203 -20.14 11.33 -4.58
C LYS A 203 -19.90 11.42 -3.07
N THR A 204 -20.56 10.57 -2.27
CA THR A 204 -20.47 10.63 -0.80
C THR A 204 -19.05 10.40 -0.27
N PHE A 205 -18.29 9.44 -0.81
CA PHE A 205 -16.99 9.09 -0.24
C PHE A 205 -15.82 9.87 -0.84
N TYR A 206 -15.93 10.42 -2.06
CA TYR A 206 -14.78 10.97 -2.80
C TYR A 206 -15.00 12.38 -3.40
N GLU A 207 -16.22 12.81 -3.70
CA GLU A 207 -16.50 14.17 -4.19
C GLU A 207 -16.87 15.13 -3.06
N GLU A 208 -17.57 14.65 -2.02
CA GLU A 208 -18.00 15.42 -0.85
C GLU A 208 -16.97 15.42 0.30
N THR A 209 -15.82 14.76 0.11
CA THR A 209 -14.71 14.68 1.07
C THR A 209 -13.48 15.45 0.59
N GLU A 210 -12.56 15.81 1.50
CA GLU A 210 -11.33 16.53 1.12
C GLU A 210 -10.20 15.64 0.55
N LEU A 211 -10.46 14.36 0.21
CA LEU A 211 -9.41 13.40 -0.17
C LEU A 211 -8.59 13.86 -1.40
N GLU A 212 -9.27 14.27 -2.47
CA GLU A 212 -8.61 14.80 -3.69
C GLU A 212 -7.77 16.06 -3.38
N LYS A 213 -8.25 16.92 -2.49
CA LYS A 213 -7.52 18.11 -2.03
C LYS A 213 -6.26 17.73 -1.26
N GLN A 214 -6.29 16.68 -0.43
CA GLN A 214 -5.06 16.17 0.23
C GLN A 214 -4.07 15.60 -0.80
N ARG A 215 -4.56 14.89 -1.83
CA ARG A 215 -3.74 14.37 -2.93
C ARG A 215 -3.04 15.48 -3.72
N GLN A 216 -3.79 16.53 -4.09
CA GLN A 216 -3.27 17.72 -4.78
C GLN A 216 -2.24 18.44 -3.89
N LEU A 217 -2.60 18.80 -2.65
CA LEU A 217 -1.70 19.48 -1.71
C LEU A 217 -0.37 18.74 -1.50
N LEU A 218 -0.39 17.41 -1.40
CA LEU A 218 0.83 16.62 -1.22
C LEU A 218 1.74 16.65 -2.46
N LEU A 219 1.16 16.55 -3.67
CA LEU A 219 1.93 16.55 -4.92
C LEU A 219 2.40 17.96 -5.35
N ASP A 220 1.58 18.98 -5.14
CA ASP A 220 1.86 20.35 -5.60
C ASP A 220 2.83 21.11 -4.68
N THR A 221 2.98 20.68 -3.41
CA THR A 221 3.78 21.40 -2.40
C THR A 221 5.05 20.69 -1.93
N ILE A 222 5.34 19.49 -2.45
CA ILE A 222 6.60 18.77 -2.21
C ILE A 222 7.35 18.66 -3.55
N PRO A 223 8.35 19.51 -3.83
CA PRO A 223 9.11 19.45 -5.10
C PRO A 223 9.78 18.09 -5.38
N GLU A 224 10.07 17.33 -4.32
CA GLU A 224 10.64 15.98 -4.36
C GLU A 224 9.60 14.87 -4.63
N ALA A 225 8.30 15.17 -4.60
CA ALA A 225 7.22 14.22 -4.81
C ALA A 225 6.80 14.13 -6.29
N LYS A 226 6.47 12.92 -6.73
CA LYS A 226 5.90 12.61 -8.06
C LYS A 226 4.83 11.52 -7.92
N PRO A 227 3.81 11.45 -8.79
CA PRO A 227 2.85 10.35 -8.77
C PRO A 227 3.53 8.97 -8.86
N TYR A 228 3.19 8.06 -7.95
CA TYR A 228 3.65 6.67 -8.00
C TYR A 228 2.67 5.82 -8.80
N VAL A 229 3.11 5.35 -9.97
CA VAL A 229 2.32 4.45 -10.82
C VAL A 229 2.77 3.02 -10.60
N SER A 230 2.01 2.24 -9.82
CA SER A 230 2.33 0.82 -9.56
C SER A 230 2.46 0.01 -10.86
N PRO A 231 3.43 -0.93 -10.97
CA PRO A 231 3.56 -1.79 -12.14
C PRO A 231 2.36 -2.72 -12.35
N SER A 232 1.62 -3.06 -11.29
CA SER A 232 0.45 -3.94 -11.38
C SER A 232 -0.80 -3.15 -11.80
N LEU A 233 -1.50 -3.63 -12.83
CA LEU A 233 -2.80 -3.05 -13.24
C LEU A 233 -3.89 -3.31 -12.20
N TYR A 234 -3.86 -4.49 -11.54
CA TYR A 234 -4.80 -4.81 -10.46
C TYR A 234 -4.76 -3.76 -9.33
N ILE A 235 -3.56 -3.37 -8.91
CA ILE A 235 -3.33 -2.31 -7.91
C ILE A 235 -3.98 -0.99 -8.34
N ARG A 236 -3.82 -0.58 -9.61
CA ARG A 236 -4.41 0.66 -10.12
C ARG A 236 -5.94 0.62 -10.20
N CYS A 237 -6.54 -0.57 -10.28
CA CYS A 237 -7.99 -0.75 -10.39
C CYS A 237 -8.70 -0.92 -9.04
N VAL A 238 -7.98 -1.22 -7.96
CA VAL A 238 -8.57 -1.33 -6.61
C VAL A 238 -8.54 -0.02 -5.83
N PHE A 239 -7.67 0.92 -6.20
CA PHE A 239 -7.59 2.24 -5.56
C PHE A 239 -8.70 3.20 -6.00
N SER A 240 -9.05 4.15 -5.13
CA SER A 240 -10.00 5.22 -5.45
C SER A 240 -9.43 6.24 -6.45
N PRO A 241 -10.30 7.03 -7.11
CA PRO A 241 -9.87 8.17 -7.94
C PRO A 241 -9.04 9.22 -7.18
N THR A 242 -9.14 9.25 -5.85
CA THR A 242 -8.50 10.23 -4.96
C THR A 242 -7.27 9.69 -4.22
N ALA A 243 -6.86 8.46 -4.51
CA ALA A 243 -5.78 7.76 -3.82
C ALA A 243 -4.45 8.54 -3.89
N ILE A 244 -3.86 8.83 -2.71
CA ILE A 244 -2.55 9.45 -2.61
C ILE A 244 -1.48 8.39 -2.85
N THR A 245 -1.12 8.23 -4.12
CA THR A 245 -0.02 7.37 -4.57
C THR A 245 1.14 8.24 -5.03
N ALA A 246 2.16 8.39 -4.18
CA ALA A 246 3.27 9.30 -4.41
C ALA A 246 4.64 8.64 -4.13
N ARG A 247 5.66 8.98 -4.92
CA ARG A 247 7.07 8.71 -4.64
C ARG A 247 7.75 10.02 -4.30
N VAL A 248 8.34 10.11 -3.10
CA VAL A 248 9.26 11.16 -2.69
C VAL A 248 10.69 10.67 -2.93
N ASP A 249 11.52 11.50 -3.55
CA ASP A 249 12.94 11.17 -3.80
C ASP A 249 13.84 12.38 -3.52
N THR A 250 14.45 12.41 -2.33
CA THR A 250 15.29 13.52 -1.89
C THR A 250 16.71 13.45 -2.42
N SER A 251 17.11 12.37 -3.11
CA SER A 251 18.46 12.25 -3.68
C SER A 251 18.74 13.25 -4.82
N VAL A 252 17.70 13.86 -5.39
CA VAL A 252 17.76 14.74 -6.57
C VAL A 252 17.71 16.22 -6.16
N GLY A 253 18.72 16.68 -5.41
CA GLY A 253 18.86 18.09 -5.06
C GLY A 253 20.09 18.38 -4.20
N GLY A 254 20.74 19.53 -4.40
CA GLY A 254 22.02 19.90 -3.78
C GLY A 254 22.02 20.11 -2.24
N GLY A 255 20.93 19.77 -1.55
CA GLY A 255 20.80 19.73 -0.10
C GLY A 255 19.85 18.64 0.40
N GLY A 256 19.42 17.72 -0.48
CA GLY A 256 18.47 16.66 -0.16
C GLY A 256 19.17 15.42 0.40
N GLY A 257 18.98 15.18 1.70
CA GLY A 257 19.46 13.98 2.38
C GLY A 257 18.34 13.25 3.13
N GLU A 258 18.74 12.38 4.05
CA GLU A 258 17.84 11.67 4.97
C GLU A 258 17.01 12.64 5.82
N THR A 259 17.67 13.66 6.37
CA THR A 259 17.03 14.74 7.15
C THR A 259 15.93 15.45 6.37
N ARG A 260 16.09 15.62 5.06
CA ARG A 260 15.08 16.25 4.19
C ARG A 260 13.90 15.32 3.94
N LEU A 261 14.12 14.00 3.86
CA LEU A 261 13.02 13.04 3.79
C LEU A 261 12.25 13.03 5.12
N GLU A 262 12.94 13.02 6.26
CA GLU A 262 12.29 13.10 7.57
C GLU A 262 11.47 14.39 7.76
N GLU A 263 11.97 15.54 7.31
CA GLU A 263 11.25 16.82 7.30
C GLU A 263 9.95 16.72 6.47
N ILE A 264 10.04 16.24 5.23
CA ILE A 264 8.90 16.05 4.33
C ILE A 264 7.86 15.10 4.95
N VAL A 265 8.30 13.99 5.58
CA VAL A 265 7.35 13.10 6.27
C VAL A 265 6.68 13.83 7.43
N ARG A 266 7.47 14.42 8.33
CA ARG A 266 6.98 15.08 9.56
C ARG A 266 5.97 16.19 9.28
N GLU A 267 6.23 17.03 8.28
CA GLU A 267 5.46 18.25 8.03
C GLU A 267 4.36 18.11 6.96
N ARG A 268 4.51 17.19 6.01
CA ARG A 268 3.62 17.08 4.84
C ARG A 268 2.90 15.73 4.78
N VAL A 269 3.65 14.62 4.78
CA VAL A 269 3.06 13.27 4.66
C VAL A 269 2.21 12.94 5.89
N SER A 270 2.71 13.21 7.10
CA SER A 270 1.98 12.99 8.35
C SER A 270 0.69 13.80 8.43
N VAL A 271 0.63 14.99 7.83
CA VAL A 271 -0.59 15.82 7.80
C VAL A 271 -1.63 15.20 6.86
N ALA A 272 -1.23 14.82 5.64
CA ALA A 272 -2.12 14.15 4.69
C ALA A 272 -2.63 12.80 5.22
N ALA A 273 -1.73 11.99 5.81
CA ALA A 273 -2.05 10.71 6.43
C ALA A 273 -3.09 10.83 7.54
N LYS A 274 -2.91 11.79 8.45
CA LYS A 274 -3.90 12.08 9.51
C LYS A 274 -5.23 12.54 8.94
N LYS A 275 -5.24 13.39 7.91
CA LYS A 275 -6.49 13.84 7.26
C LYS A 275 -7.25 12.71 6.56
N VAL A 276 -6.57 11.73 5.96
CA VAL A 276 -7.21 10.53 5.40
C VAL A 276 -7.77 9.63 6.51
N LEU A 277 -7.02 9.41 7.60
CA LEU A 277 -7.47 8.65 8.77
C LEU A 277 -8.68 9.31 9.47
N GLU A 278 -8.65 10.62 9.69
CA GLU A 278 -9.77 11.40 10.24
C GLU A 278 -11.01 11.26 9.34
N THR A 279 -10.86 11.44 8.02
CA THR A 279 -11.95 11.26 7.04
C THR A 279 -12.55 9.86 7.11
N TRP A 280 -11.71 8.81 7.20
CA TRP A 280 -12.21 7.43 7.36
C TRP A 280 -12.94 7.23 8.69
N LEU A 281 -12.40 7.73 9.80
CA LEU A 281 -13.03 7.63 11.12
C LEU A 281 -14.39 8.35 11.17
N GLU A 282 -14.52 9.50 10.51
CA GLU A 282 -15.71 10.35 10.58
C GLU A 282 -16.77 10.02 9.53
N VAL A 283 -16.37 9.56 8.34
CA VAL A 283 -17.31 9.24 7.23
C VAL A 283 -17.58 7.74 7.10
N CYS A 284 -16.63 6.87 7.45
CA CYS A 284 -16.71 5.43 7.18
C CYS A 284 -16.89 4.56 8.43
N ALA A 285 -16.12 4.81 9.51
CA ALA A 285 -16.08 3.93 10.68
C ALA A 285 -17.03 4.35 11.83
N CYS A 286 -17.19 5.66 12.06
CA CYS A 286 -18.06 6.22 13.10
C CYS A 286 -19.10 7.22 12.57
N GLY A 287 -19.28 7.29 11.24
CA GLY A 287 -20.26 8.17 10.58
C GLY A 287 -21.71 7.70 10.73
N GLU A 288 -22.62 8.32 9.98
CA GLU A 288 -24.01 7.83 9.90
C GLU A 288 -24.04 6.39 9.37
N LYS A 289 -24.85 5.54 10.02
CA LYS A 289 -24.92 4.11 9.69
C LYS A 289 -25.52 3.86 8.31
N ARG A 290 -24.65 3.78 7.29
CA ARG A 290 -24.94 3.08 6.03
C ARG A 290 -24.98 1.57 6.27
N GLU A 291 -26.05 1.13 6.93
CA GLU A 291 -26.33 -0.29 7.20
C GLU A 291 -26.90 -0.95 5.95
N VAL A 292 -26.21 -1.97 5.44
CA VAL A 292 -26.63 -2.70 4.24
C VAL A 292 -27.73 -3.68 4.63
N THR A 293 -28.96 -3.40 4.21
CA THR A 293 -30.15 -4.17 4.58
C THR A 293 -30.57 -5.21 3.53
N GLN A 294 -30.08 -5.11 2.30
CA GLN A 294 -30.40 -6.06 1.21
C GLN A 294 -29.35 -7.17 1.12
N GLU A 295 -29.77 -8.44 1.08
CA GLU A 295 -28.81 -9.56 1.01
C GLU A 295 -28.07 -9.63 -0.34
N GLU A 296 -28.66 -9.13 -1.42
CA GLU A 296 -27.97 -9.02 -2.73
C GLU A 296 -26.76 -8.06 -2.66
N ASP A 297 -26.91 -6.94 -1.94
CA ASP A 297 -25.81 -6.01 -1.67
C ASP A 297 -24.75 -6.64 -0.75
N ARG A 298 -25.16 -7.34 0.31
CA ARG A 298 -24.24 -8.07 1.20
C ARG A 298 -23.46 -9.14 0.43
N ALA A 299 -24.12 -9.88 -0.45
CA ALA A 299 -23.49 -10.90 -1.30
C ALA A 299 -22.52 -10.27 -2.32
N TYR A 300 -22.87 -9.11 -2.90
CA TYR A 300 -21.95 -8.34 -3.75
C TYR A 300 -20.69 -7.92 -2.98
N LEU A 301 -20.85 -7.33 -1.79
CA LEU A 301 -19.75 -6.87 -0.94
C LEU A 301 -18.86 -8.05 -0.52
N LYS A 302 -19.43 -9.12 0.05
CA LYS A 302 -18.71 -10.36 0.40
C LYS A 302 -17.87 -10.88 -0.78
N LYS A 303 -18.44 -10.93 -1.99
CA LYS A 303 -17.76 -11.40 -3.20
C LYS A 303 -16.62 -10.47 -3.64
N ARG A 304 -16.81 -9.14 -3.57
CA ARG A 304 -15.78 -8.15 -3.91
C ARG A 304 -14.64 -8.16 -2.90
N ASP A 305 -14.96 -8.14 -1.61
CA ASP A 305 -14.01 -8.09 -0.52
C ASP A 305 -13.17 -9.38 -0.44
N ALA A 306 -13.79 -10.55 -0.64
CA ALA A 306 -13.07 -11.82 -0.75
C ALA A 306 -12.12 -11.86 -1.96
N MET A 307 -12.56 -11.35 -3.12
CA MET A 307 -11.70 -11.23 -4.31
C MET A 307 -10.53 -10.26 -4.08
N PHE A 308 -10.79 -9.13 -3.43
CA PHE A 308 -9.76 -8.16 -3.06
C PHE A 308 -8.69 -8.78 -2.15
N LYS A 309 -9.13 -9.37 -1.02
CA LYS A 309 -8.26 -10.03 -0.05
C LYS A 309 -7.47 -11.19 -0.66
N SER A 310 -8.13 -12.08 -1.39
CA SER A 310 -7.51 -13.22 -2.08
C SER A 310 -6.41 -12.77 -3.05
N LYS A 311 -6.66 -11.73 -3.87
CA LYS A 311 -5.64 -11.19 -4.77
C LYS A 311 -4.55 -10.39 -4.06
N THR A 312 -4.80 -9.81 -2.89
CA THR A 312 -3.71 -9.29 -2.03
C THR A 312 -2.82 -10.43 -1.54
N ILE A 313 -3.39 -11.56 -1.07
CA ILE A 313 -2.59 -12.74 -0.69
C ILE A 313 -1.80 -13.29 -1.90
N GLU A 314 -2.42 -13.45 -3.07
CA GLU A 314 -1.77 -14.02 -4.25
C GLU A 314 -0.68 -13.10 -4.84
N VAL A 315 -1.04 -11.86 -5.15
CA VAL A 315 -0.19 -10.92 -5.90
C VAL A 315 0.89 -10.33 -4.99
N ASP A 316 0.53 -9.96 -3.77
CA ASP A 316 1.41 -9.22 -2.88
C ASP A 316 2.22 -10.12 -1.94
N ILE A 317 1.52 -10.83 -1.04
CA ILE A 317 2.14 -11.48 0.12
C ILE A 317 2.76 -12.84 -0.26
N GLY A 318 2.03 -13.67 -1.01
CA GLY A 318 2.44 -15.01 -1.43
C GLY A 318 3.60 -15.02 -2.43
N SER A 319 3.75 -13.96 -3.24
CA SER A 319 4.87 -13.79 -4.17
C SER A 319 6.14 -13.18 -3.51
N SER A 320 6.01 -12.61 -2.31
CA SER A 320 7.09 -11.94 -1.60
C SER A 320 7.65 -12.74 -0.43
N LEU A 321 6.81 -13.24 0.49
CA LEU A 321 7.27 -13.88 1.72
C LEU A 321 8.21 -15.07 1.49
N PRO A 322 7.95 -16.05 0.59
CA PRO A 322 8.85 -17.18 0.41
C PRO A 322 10.26 -16.78 -0.04
N ARG A 323 10.36 -15.71 -0.85
CA ARG A 323 11.63 -15.14 -1.35
C ARG A 323 12.39 -14.36 -0.26
N LEU A 324 11.70 -13.79 0.72
CA LEU A 324 12.29 -12.95 1.76
C LEU A 324 12.58 -13.72 3.05
N PHE A 325 11.74 -14.69 3.42
CA PHE A 325 11.79 -15.40 4.70
C PHE A 325 12.03 -16.91 4.58
N GLY A 326 12.03 -17.45 3.37
CA GLY A 326 12.02 -18.90 3.15
C GLY A 326 10.59 -19.46 3.21
N GLN A 327 10.41 -20.65 2.65
CA GLN A 327 9.09 -21.26 2.46
C GLN A 327 8.38 -21.54 3.80
N GLU A 328 9.10 -22.07 4.79
CA GLU A 328 8.53 -22.53 6.06
C GLU A 328 7.87 -21.40 6.88
N ILE A 329 8.52 -20.23 6.95
CA ILE A 329 7.98 -19.04 7.62
C ILE A 329 6.84 -18.44 6.78
N ALA A 330 7.00 -18.37 5.46
CA ALA A 330 5.97 -17.86 4.58
C ALA A 330 4.68 -18.68 4.68
N ASP A 331 4.76 -20.01 4.72
CA ASP A 331 3.58 -20.88 4.82
C ASP A 331 2.81 -20.67 6.13
N ARG A 332 3.50 -20.47 7.27
CA ARG A 332 2.84 -20.17 8.55
C ARG A 332 2.17 -18.80 8.54
N VAL A 333 2.87 -17.75 8.11
CA VAL A 333 2.32 -16.40 8.03
C VAL A 333 1.14 -16.33 7.04
N LEU A 334 1.25 -17.00 5.89
CA LEU A 334 0.16 -17.09 4.90
C LEU A 334 -1.02 -17.95 5.38
N ALA A 335 -0.82 -18.92 6.28
CA ALA A 335 -1.93 -19.70 6.86
C ALA A 335 -2.82 -18.81 7.74
N GLU A 336 -2.23 -18.07 8.68
CA GLU A 336 -2.97 -17.14 9.54
C GLU A 336 -3.64 -16.01 8.73
N LEU A 337 -2.94 -15.43 7.76
CA LEU A 337 -3.53 -14.40 6.89
C LEU A 337 -4.69 -14.94 6.04
N ARG A 338 -4.63 -16.18 5.53
CA ARG A 338 -5.76 -16.83 4.85
C ARG A 338 -6.96 -17.03 5.78
N VAL A 339 -6.73 -17.43 7.04
CA VAL A 339 -7.79 -17.57 8.06
C VAL A 339 -8.45 -16.22 8.33
N LEU A 340 -7.66 -15.19 8.65
CA LEU A 340 -8.13 -13.82 8.91
C LEU A 340 -8.93 -13.26 7.73
N MET A 341 -8.44 -13.46 6.51
CA MET A 341 -9.05 -12.92 5.29
C MET A 341 -10.21 -13.76 4.76
N GLY A 342 -10.64 -14.83 5.44
CA GLY A 342 -11.68 -15.75 4.97
C GLY A 342 -11.33 -16.45 3.65
N SER A 343 -10.05 -16.46 3.26
CA SER A 343 -9.54 -16.91 1.97
C SER A 343 -9.06 -18.35 2.09
N ARG A 344 -10.02 -19.28 2.18
CA ARG A 344 -9.77 -20.73 2.08
C ARG A 344 -10.16 -21.22 0.68
N ASP A 345 -9.23 -21.90 0.03
CA ASP A 345 -9.42 -22.72 -1.16
C ASP A 345 -10.09 -24.07 -0.81
#